data_AF-A0A2P5DUP8-F1
#
_entry.id   AF-A0A2P5DUP8-F1
#
_cell.length_a   1.000
_cell.length_b   1.000
_cell.length_c   1.000
_cell.angle_alpha   90.00
_cell.angle_beta   90.00
_cell.angle_gamma   90.00
#
_symmetry.space_group_name_H-M   'P 1'
#
loop_
_entity.id
_entity.type
_entity.pdbx_description
1 polymer ?
#
loop_
_entity_poly.entity_id
_entity_poly.type
_entity_poly.pdbx_seq_one_letter_code
_entity_poly.pdbx_strand_id
1 'polypeptide(L)'
;MSDSVQRSEASRSSATEVTAEGGAVKVSDVTYRGFSGTSLTEEAIRLDCCKLGCSGIVMEKVKLTPASTLGRKVTSYCKNAHGKSSSTMPNVPCLSES
;
A
#
# COMPACT_ATOMS: atom_id res chain seq x y z
N MET A 1 52.33 22.03 -2.98
CA MET A 1 51.54 20.80 -3.20
C MET A 1 50.12 21.25 -3.45
N SER A 2 49.85 21.61 -4.70
CA SER A 2 48.53 21.95 -5.21
C SER A 2 48.04 20.72 -5.96
N ASP A 3 46.80 20.29 -5.73
CA ASP A 3 45.81 20.36 -6.79
C ASP A 3 44.43 19.93 -6.28
N SER A 4 43.52 20.89 -6.35
CA SER A 4 42.08 20.70 -6.27
C SER A 4 41.62 20.00 -7.55
N VAL A 5 41.11 18.77 -7.46
CA VAL A 5 40.40 18.16 -8.60
C VAL A 5 38.92 18.47 -8.45
N GLN A 6 38.52 19.61 -9.04
CA GLN A 6 37.16 19.81 -9.51
C GLN A 6 36.91 18.85 -10.69
N ARG A 7 35.79 18.11 -10.67
CA ARG A 7 35.19 17.59 -11.91
C ARG A 7 33.84 18.26 -12.09
N SER A 8 33.76 19.11 -13.09
CA SER A 8 32.55 19.66 -13.67
C SER A 8 31.87 18.62 -14.57
N GLU A 9 30.55 18.54 -14.37
CA GLU A 9 29.41 18.28 -15.28
C GLU A 9 29.49 17.24 -16.42
N ALA A 10 28.48 16.36 -16.44
CA ALA A 10 27.83 15.96 -17.68
C ALA A 10 26.31 16.18 -17.53
N SER A 11 25.79 16.94 -18.49
CA SER A 11 24.42 17.42 -18.64
C SER A 11 23.44 16.30 -19.01
N ARG A 12 22.15 16.56 -18.73
CA ARG A 12 20.93 15.94 -19.31
C ARG A 12 20.61 14.49 -18.93
N SER A 13 19.63 14.36 -18.05
CA SER A 13 18.29 14.05 -18.58
C SER A 13 17.27 14.91 -17.84
N SER A 14 16.57 15.75 -18.60
CA SER A 14 15.21 16.10 -18.24
C SER A 14 14.44 14.78 -18.25
N ALA A 15 14.43 14.08 -17.12
CA ALA A 15 13.22 13.37 -16.81
C ALA A 15 12.20 14.49 -16.68
N THR A 16 11.35 14.63 -17.70
CA THR A 16 10.01 15.10 -17.44
C THR A 16 9.54 14.23 -16.29
N GLU A 17 9.68 14.73 -15.06
CA GLU A 17 8.75 14.38 -14.02
C GLU A 17 7.42 14.64 -14.71
N VAL A 18 6.71 13.56 -15.00
CA VAL A 18 5.30 13.65 -15.29
C VAL A 18 4.75 14.18 -13.96
N THR A 19 4.84 15.50 -13.78
CA THR A 19 4.18 16.25 -12.73
C THR A 19 2.74 16.20 -13.16
N ALA A 20 2.15 15.06 -12.88
CA ALA A 20 0.74 14.85 -13.00
C ALA A 20 0.12 15.62 -11.84
N GLU A 21 0.19 16.95 -11.93
CA GLU A 21 -0.75 17.89 -11.34
C GLU A 21 -2.10 17.57 -12.01
N GLY A 22 -2.68 16.41 -11.66
CA GLY A 22 -3.80 15.78 -12.36
C GLY A 22 -3.70 14.27 -12.66
N GLY A 23 -2.76 13.50 -12.06
CA GLY A 23 -2.55 12.08 -12.39
C GLY A 23 -3.07 11.02 -11.42
N ALA A 24 -3.87 11.41 -10.44
CA ALA A 24 -4.41 10.45 -9.48
C ALA A 24 -5.61 9.70 -10.09
N VAL A 25 -5.56 8.37 -10.09
CA VAL A 25 -6.69 7.52 -10.49
C VAL A 25 -7.60 7.30 -9.28
N LYS A 26 -8.90 7.55 -9.45
CA LYS A 26 -9.89 7.20 -8.43
C LYS A 26 -10.13 5.69 -8.45
N VAL A 27 -9.91 5.04 -7.31
CA VAL A 27 -10.26 3.63 -7.10
C VAL A 27 -11.51 3.58 -6.22
N SER A 28 -12.57 2.94 -6.71
CA SER A 28 -13.78 2.69 -5.94
C SER A 28 -14.36 1.30 -6.17
N ASP A 29 -15.21 0.87 -5.24
CA ASP A 29 -16.09 -0.31 -5.38
C ASP A 29 -15.34 -1.63 -5.63
N VAL A 30 -14.19 -1.76 -4.97
CA VAL A 30 -13.33 -2.94 -5.06
C VAL A 30 -13.73 -3.96 -3.99
N THR A 31 -13.97 -5.20 -4.41
CA THR A 31 -14.27 -6.32 -3.50
C THR A 31 -13.12 -7.33 -3.47
N TYR A 32 -12.54 -7.52 -2.29
CA TYR A 32 -11.63 -8.61 -1.95
C TYR A 32 -12.41 -9.70 -1.20
N ARG A 33 -12.51 -10.90 -1.76
CA ARG A 33 -13.42 -11.91 -1.22
C ARG A 33 -12.88 -13.34 -1.25
N GLY A 34 -13.03 -14.04 -0.13
CA GLY A 34 -13.03 -15.50 -0.08
C GLY A 34 -11.68 -16.18 -0.30
N PHE A 35 -10.57 -15.50 -0.01
CA PHE A 35 -9.24 -16.09 -0.13
C PHE A 35 -8.56 -16.28 1.21
N SER A 36 -7.66 -17.27 1.25
CA SER A 36 -6.83 -17.58 2.41
C SER A 36 -5.41 -17.88 1.98
N GLY A 37 -4.43 -17.60 2.84
CA GLY A 37 -3.02 -17.83 2.52
C GLY A 37 -2.07 -17.40 3.63
N THR A 38 -0.78 -17.31 3.29
CA THR A 38 0.26 -16.92 4.23
C THR A 38 1.10 -15.75 3.75
N SER A 39 1.58 -14.91 4.67
CA SER A 39 2.54 -13.85 4.40
C SER A 39 3.91 -14.15 5.02
N LEU A 40 4.98 -13.87 4.27
CA LEU A 40 6.36 -13.91 4.77
C LEU A 40 6.70 -12.66 5.60
N THR A 41 6.02 -11.55 5.32
CA THR A 41 6.18 -10.25 5.97
C THR A 41 5.08 -10.02 7.01
N GLU A 42 5.34 -9.12 7.96
CA GLU A 42 4.35 -8.73 8.96
C GLU A 42 3.17 -7.99 8.32
N GLU A 43 3.42 -6.98 7.48
CA GLU A 43 2.36 -6.29 6.74
C GLU A 43 1.82 -7.19 5.61
N ALA A 44 0.70 -7.87 5.87
CA ALA A 44 0.07 -8.77 4.90
C ALA A 44 -1.01 -8.08 4.06
N ILE A 45 -1.54 -6.95 4.56
CA ILE A 45 -2.55 -6.13 3.87
C ILE A 45 -2.04 -4.69 3.88
N ARG A 46 -1.95 -4.06 2.70
CA ARG A 46 -1.56 -2.66 2.55
C ARG A 46 -2.55 -1.94 1.63
N LEU A 47 -3.31 -0.99 2.18
CA LEU A 47 -4.22 -0.11 1.43
C LEU A 47 -3.72 1.34 1.52
N ASP A 48 -2.73 1.68 0.69
CA ASP A 48 -2.02 2.97 0.74
C ASP A 48 -2.51 3.93 -0.36
N CYS A 49 -3.64 4.61 -0.10
CA CYS A 49 -4.27 5.49 -1.07
C CYS A 49 -3.74 6.92 -0.98
N CYS A 50 -3.65 7.61 -2.12
CA CYS A 50 -3.29 9.02 -2.17
C CYS A 50 -4.38 9.91 -1.57
N LYS A 51 -4.22 11.24 -1.62
CA LYS A 51 -5.19 12.20 -1.07
C LYS A 51 -6.60 12.07 -1.66
N LEU A 52 -6.72 11.59 -2.91
CA LEU A 52 -8.03 11.37 -3.56
C LEU A 52 -8.83 10.22 -2.91
N GLY A 53 -8.13 9.34 -2.18
CA GLY A 53 -8.68 8.24 -1.39
C GLY A 53 -9.27 7.10 -2.22
N CYS A 54 -9.37 5.93 -1.59
CA CYS A 54 -10.11 4.78 -2.11
C CYS A 54 -11.41 4.62 -1.34
N SER A 55 -12.53 4.36 -2.02
CA SER A 55 -13.86 4.30 -1.40
C SER A 55 -14.63 3.05 -1.83
N GLY A 56 -15.60 2.62 -1.03
CA GLY A 56 -16.40 1.43 -1.36
C GLY A 56 -15.59 0.12 -1.36
N ILE A 57 -14.49 0.06 -0.61
CA ILE A 57 -13.73 -1.19 -0.46
C ILE A 57 -14.55 -2.17 0.37
N VAL A 58 -14.75 -3.38 -0.14
CA VAL A 58 -15.35 -4.48 0.62
C VAL A 58 -14.31 -5.58 0.77
N MET A 59 -13.98 -5.94 2.01
CA MET A 59 -13.09 -7.05 2.31
C MET A 59 -13.84 -8.10 3.13
N GLU A 60 -14.20 -9.22 2.50
CA GLU A 60 -15.04 -10.26 3.11
C GLU A 60 -14.36 -11.63 3.06
N LYS A 61 -14.33 -12.34 4.20
CA LYS A 61 -13.81 -13.71 4.29
C LYS A 61 -12.37 -13.83 3.76
N VAL A 62 -11.52 -12.91 4.17
CA VAL A 62 -10.09 -12.90 3.84
C VAL A 62 -9.28 -13.35 5.05
N LYS A 63 -8.46 -14.40 4.89
CA LYS A 63 -7.66 -14.94 6.00
C LYS A 63 -6.19 -15.13 5.60
N LEU A 64 -5.37 -14.19 6.01
CA LEU A 64 -3.91 -14.27 5.89
C LEU A 64 -3.31 -14.59 7.25
N THR A 65 -2.37 -15.54 7.28
CA THR A 65 -1.62 -15.93 8.47
C THR A 65 -0.12 -15.80 8.23
N PRO A 66 0.73 -15.81 9.28
CA PRO A 66 2.17 -15.89 9.10
C PRO A 66 2.56 -17.18 8.38
N ALA A 67 3.54 -17.11 7.46
CA ALA A 67 4.11 -18.30 6.83
C ALA A 67 5.02 -19.11 7.77
N SER A 68 5.51 -18.49 8.85
CA SER A 68 6.33 -19.12 9.88
C SER A 68 5.68 -18.97 11.25
N THR A 69 5.74 -20.04 12.05
CA THR A 69 5.15 -20.14 13.39
C THR A 69 6.00 -19.51 14.49
N LEU A 70 7.14 -18.88 14.16
CA LEU A 70 8.08 -18.25 15.11
C LEU A 70 7.53 -16.95 15.73
N GLY A 71 6.31 -16.97 16.29
CA GLY A 71 5.71 -15.85 17.02
C GLY A 71 5.38 -14.62 16.16
N ARG A 72 5.57 -14.69 14.85
CA ARG A 72 5.24 -13.60 13.94
C ARG A 72 3.72 -13.44 13.87
N LYS A 73 3.24 -12.20 13.86
CA LYS A 73 1.85 -11.87 13.56
C LYS A 73 1.83 -11.16 12.22
N VAL A 74 0.73 -11.30 11.51
CA VAL A 74 0.45 -10.47 10.34
C VAL A 74 -0.40 -9.27 10.76
N THR A 75 -0.18 -8.14 10.12
CA THR A 75 -0.82 -6.86 10.37
C THR A 75 -1.38 -6.29 9.07
N SER A 76 -2.18 -5.25 9.21
CA SER A 76 -2.66 -4.44 8.09
C SER A 76 -2.20 -3.01 8.23
N TYR A 77 -1.95 -2.35 7.11
CA TYR A 77 -1.77 -0.91 7.02
C TYR A 77 -2.82 -0.31 6.09
N CYS A 78 -3.27 0.90 6.42
CA CYS A 78 -4.09 1.67 5.51
C CYS A 78 -3.96 3.17 5.69
N LYS A 79 -4.19 3.88 4.58
CA LYS A 79 -4.18 5.33 4.45
C LYS A 79 -5.22 5.76 3.42
N ASN A 80 -6.10 6.70 3.80
CA ASN A 80 -7.17 7.23 2.94
C ASN A 80 -8.02 6.15 2.25
N ALA A 81 -8.26 5.03 2.93
CA ALA A 81 -9.02 3.91 2.43
C ALA A 81 -10.30 3.75 3.25
N HIS A 82 -11.44 3.71 2.56
CA HIS A 82 -12.77 3.77 3.15
C HIS A 82 -13.61 2.58 2.67
N GLY A 83 -14.31 1.92 3.59
CA GLY A 83 -15.14 0.78 3.27
C GLY A 83 -15.44 -0.12 4.46
N LYS A 84 -15.76 -1.39 4.16
CA LYS A 84 -16.24 -2.39 5.11
C LYS A 84 -15.37 -3.64 5.09
N SER A 85 -15.09 -4.17 6.27
CA SER A 85 -14.49 -5.49 6.42
C SER A 85 -15.40 -6.42 7.23
N SER A 86 -15.44 -7.68 6.84
CA SER A 86 -16.20 -8.72 7.55
C SER A 86 -15.48 -10.06 7.48
N SER A 87 -15.28 -10.71 8.64
CA SER A 87 -14.54 -11.98 8.73
C SER A 87 -13.14 -11.91 8.10
N THR A 88 -12.37 -10.89 8.50
CA THR A 88 -11.04 -10.61 7.94
C THR A 88 -9.94 -10.81 8.99
N MET A 89 -8.86 -11.49 8.60
CA MET A 89 -7.63 -11.65 9.37
C MET A 89 -6.43 -11.37 8.45
N PRO A 90 -5.48 -10.48 8.81
CA PRO A 90 -5.50 -9.60 9.98
C PRO A 90 -6.65 -8.59 9.95
N ASN A 91 -7.04 -8.08 11.13
CA ASN A 91 -8.04 -7.01 11.23
C ASN A 91 -7.56 -5.79 10.41
N VAL A 92 -8.48 -5.12 9.69
CA VAL A 92 -8.22 -3.92 8.88
C VAL A 92 -9.06 -2.75 9.41
N PRO A 93 -8.59 -2.00 10.43
CA PRO A 93 -9.44 -1.09 11.21
C PRO A 93 -10.07 0.09 10.44
N CYS A 94 -9.41 0.57 9.38
CA CYS A 94 -9.95 1.63 8.51
C CYS A 94 -11.14 1.20 7.65
N LEU A 95 -11.39 -0.11 7.52
CA LEU A 95 -12.56 -0.64 6.81
C LEU A 95 -13.67 -0.94 7.81
N SER A 96 -14.14 0.09 8.52
CA SER A 96 -15.16 0.03 9.57
C SER A 96 -16.41 0.86 9.28
N GLU A 97 -16.53 1.46 8.09
CA GLU A 97 -17.70 2.27 7.72
C GLU A 97 -18.89 1.37 7.38
N SER A 98 -19.80 1.08 8.32
CA SER A 98 -20.96 0.18 8.15
C SER A 98 -22.19 0.81 7.51
#